data_AF-A0A2V6QGR2-F1
#
_entry.id   AF-A0A2V6QGR2-F1
#
_cell.length_a   1.000
_cell.length_b   1.000
_cell.length_c   1.000
_cell.angle_alpha   90.00
_cell.angle_beta   90.00
_cell.angle_gamma   90.00
#
_symmetry.space_group_name_H-M   'P 1'
#
loop_
_entity.id
_entity.type
_entity.pdbx_description
1 polymer ?
#
loop_
_entity_poly.entity_id
_entity_poly.type
_entity_poly.pdbx_seq_one_letter_code
_entity_poly.pdbx_strand_id
1 'polypeptide(L)'
;MRVGVAALWLAVLISVLPVTSGAQTAVEYYWWKAAERAEGGDLAGAREDLQRAAGYATDPDTAFAIQGKLVDVDTALAFREYARSLRESTQVSEAAAVEEHATRYARASFGGGDGYLGFNPAEVLKLYATHLRSVGSAGEAARIDELSERYERIQAEHFRRLQQRQR
;
A
#
# COMPACT_ATOMS: atom_id res chain seq x y z
N MET A 1 42.28 21.22 14.35
CA MET A 1 42.41 21.34 12.88
C MET A 1 41.39 20.33 12.31
N ARG A 2 40.35 20.66 11.51
CA ARG A 2 40.32 21.32 10.17
C ARG A 2 41.30 20.62 9.21
N VAL A 3 40.98 20.11 8.01
CA VAL A 3 39.87 20.20 7.01
C VAL A 3 39.73 18.81 6.32
N GLY A 4 38.64 18.32 5.69
CA GLY A 4 37.31 18.88 5.36
C GLY A 4 36.41 17.88 4.60
N VAL A 5 35.97 18.19 3.37
CA VAL A 5 34.96 17.47 2.55
C VAL A 5 35.43 17.26 1.10
N ALA A 6 35.16 16.08 0.52
CA ALA A 6 34.87 15.80 -0.92
C ALA A 6 34.53 14.29 -1.06
N ALA A 7 33.33 13.83 -1.42
CA ALA A 7 32.58 14.00 -2.67
C ALA A 7 33.25 13.34 -3.91
N LEU A 8 32.76 12.16 -4.33
CA LEU A 8 32.69 11.77 -5.75
C LEU A 8 31.56 10.74 -5.99
N TRP A 9 30.94 10.83 -7.16
CA TRP A 9 29.79 10.04 -7.63
C TRP A 9 30.21 9.02 -8.70
N LEU A 10 29.31 8.06 -9.02
CA LEU A 10 29.28 7.19 -10.22
C LEU A 10 30.44 6.15 -10.31
N ALA A 11 30.26 4.91 -10.77
CA ALA A 11 29.40 4.46 -11.86
C ALA A 11 29.04 2.95 -11.77
N VAL A 12 28.08 2.57 -12.61
CA VAL A 12 27.57 1.21 -12.83
C VAL A 12 28.66 0.24 -13.32
N LEU A 13 28.61 -1.01 -12.87
CA LEU A 13 29.22 -2.13 -13.58
C LEU A 13 28.24 -3.32 -13.65
N ILE A 14 27.56 -3.40 -14.79
CA ILE A 14 26.71 -4.54 -15.17
C ILE A 14 27.64 -5.72 -15.43
N SER A 15 27.69 -6.66 -14.49
CA SER A 15 28.33 -7.96 -14.68
C SER A 15 27.26 -9.01 -14.93
N VAL A 16 26.97 -9.26 -16.21
CA VAL A 16 26.12 -10.37 -16.64
C VAL A 16 26.82 -11.68 -16.28
N LEU A 17 26.30 -12.42 -15.29
CA LEU A 17 26.55 -13.85 -15.05
C LEU A 17 25.69 -14.36 -13.88
N PRO A 18 25.39 -15.67 -13.88
CA PRO A 18 24.21 -16.23 -14.52
C PRO A 18 22.91 -15.94 -13.73
N VAL A 19 21.79 -15.86 -14.44
CA VAL A 19 20.47 -16.07 -13.82
C VAL A 19 20.38 -17.55 -13.44
N THR A 20 20.77 -17.90 -12.21
CA THR A 20 20.38 -19.17 -11.62
C THR A 20 18.88 -19.11 -11.37
N SER A 21 18.13 -19.62 -12.34
CA SER A 21 16.70 -19.89 -12.25
C SER A 21 16.43 -20.97 -11.20
N GLY A 22 16.51 -20.62 -9.92
CA GLY A 22 15.54 -21.14 -8.97
C GLY A 22 14.17 -20.78 -9.53
N ALA A 23 13.30 -21.77 -9.68
CA ALA A 23 12.02 -21.57 -10.38
C ALA A 23 11.16 -20.57 -9.61
N GLN A 24 11.22 -19.29 -10.00
CA GLN A 24 10.43 -18.22 -9.41
C GLN A 24 8.97 -18.61 -9.57
N THR A 25 8.32 -18.91 -8.45
CA THR A 25 6.93 -19.36 -8.44
C THR A 25 6.05 -18.25 -9.02
N ALA A 26 4.89 -18.63 -9.56
CA ALA A 26 3.95 -17.64 -10.08
C ALA A 26 3.59 -16.60 -8.99
N VAL A 27 3.51 -17.03 -7.73
CA VAL A 27 3.33 -16.15 -6.57
C VAL A 27 4.47 -15.13 -6.43
N GLU A 28 5.72 -15.57 -6.38
CA GLU A 28 6.89 -14.70 -6.24
C GLU A 28 7.04 -13.72 -7.42
N TYR A 29 6.77 -14.18 -8.65
CA TYR A 29 6.80 -13.34 -9.84
C TYR A 29 5.78 -12.19 -9.76
N TYR A 30 4.51 -12.52 -9.48
CA TYR A 30 3.46 -11.51 -9.40
C TYR A 30 3.58 -10.63 -8.14
N TRP A 31 4.08 -11.16 -7.03
CA TRP A 31 4.39 -10.38 -5.81
C TRP A 31 5.46 -9.31 -6.08
N TRP A 32 6.60 -9.70 -6.65
CA TRP A 32 7.68 -8.77 -6.98
C TRP A 32 7.22 -7.68 -7.96
N LYS A 33 6.55 -8.09 -9.04
CA LYS A 33 6.01 -7.17 -10.06
C LYS A 33 4.99 -6.18 -9.47
N ALA A 34 4.17 -6.62 -8.51
CA ALA A 34 3.26 -5.74 -7.81
C ALA A 34 3.98 -4.73 -6.91
N ALA A 35 5.07 -5.12 -6.24
CA ALA A 35 5.89 -4.22 -5.44
C ALA A 35 6.53 -3.12 -6.31
N GLU A 36 7.15 -3.47 -7.43
CA GLU A 36 7.73 -2.50 -8.38
C GLU A 36 6.67 -1.50 -8.89
N ARG A 37 5.48 -1.99 -9.25
CA ARG A 37 4.37 -1.14 -9.70
C ARG A 37 3.87 -0.22 -8.60
N ALA A 38 3.74 -0.71 -7.36
CA ALA A 38 3.30 0.10 -6.23
C ALA A 38 4.32 1.19 -5.85
N GLU A 39 5.62 0.86 -5.88
CA GLU A 39 6.71 1.82 -5.68
C GLU A 39 6.76 2.88 -6.79
N GLY A 40 6.56 2.46 -8.05
CA GLY A 40 6.38 3.34 -9.20
C GLY A 40 5.05 4.13 -9.22
N GLY A 41 4.16 3.92 -8.25
CA GLY A 41 2.89 4.62 -8.09
C GLY A 41 1.70 4.05 -8.88
N ASP A 42 1.90 3.00 -9.68
CA ASP A 42 0.88 2.21 -10.37
C ASP A 42 0.19 1.22 -9.41
N LEU A 43 -0.62 1.78 -8.51
CA LEU A 43 -1.40 1.02 -7.55
C LEU A 43 -2.45 0.11 -8.23
N ALA A 44 -2.97 0.49 -9.40
CA ALA A 44 -3.95 -0.32 -10.12
C ALA A 44 -3.31 -1.59 -10.70
N GLY A 45 -2.18 -1.45 -11.40
CA GLY A 45 -1.42 -2.60 -11.90
C GLY A 45 -0.86 -3.47 -10.76
N ALA A 46 -0.45 -2.87 -9.65
CA ALA A 46 -0.04 -3.60 -8.44
C ALA A 46 -1.19 -4.44 -7.86
N ARG A 47 -2.42 -3.89 -7.80
CA ARG A 47 -3.62 -4.63 -7.36
C ARG A 47 -3.86 -5.85 -8.24
N GLU A 48 -3.83 -5.70 -9.56
CA GLU A 48 -4.05 -6.83 -10.47
C GLU A 48 -3.00 -7.94 -10.28
N ASP A 49 -1.73 -7.57 -10.13
CA ASP A 49 -0.67 -8.56 -9.95
C ASP A 49 -0.76 -9.24 -8.58
N LEU A 50 -1.12 -8.53 -7.50
CA LEU A 50 -1.45 -9.18 -6.22
C LEU A 50 -2.68 -10.11 -6.31
N GLN A 51 -3.70 -9.76 -7.11
CA GLN A 51 -4.83 -10.66 -7.38
C GLN A 51 -4.40 -11.91 -8.15
N ARG A 52 -3.47 -11.78 -9.11
CA ARG A 52 -2.86 -12.93 -9.79
C ARG A 52 -2.05 -13.78 -8.81
N ALA A 53 -1.22 -13.17 -7.96
CA ALA A 53 -0.46 -13.87 -6.92
C ALA A 53 -1.37 -14.65 -5.96
N ALA A 54 -2.48 -14.05 -5.52
CA ALA A 54 -3.47 -14.70 -4.66
C ALA A 54 -4.06 -15.97 -5.31
N GLY A 55 -4.28 -15.96 -6.63
CA GLY A 55 -4.76 -17.13 -7.38
C GLY A 55 -3.79 -18.31 -7.45
N TYR A 56 -2.51 -18.10 -7.13
CA TYR A 56 -1.48 -19.15 -7.08
C TYR A 56 -1.02 -19.49 -5.64
N ALA A 57 -1.47 -18.75 -4.62
CA ALA A 57 -1.03 -18.94 -3.24
C ALA A 57 -1.72 -20.17 -2.61
N THR A 58 -0.93 -21.20 -2.30
CA THR A 58 -1.43 -22.45 -1.70
C THR A 58 -1.19 -22.54 -0.20
N ASP A 59 -0.21 -21.84 0.35
CA ASP A 59 0.05 -21.80 1.79
C ASP A 59 -0.70 -20.63 2.48
N PRO A 60 -1.26 -20.84 3.70
CA PRO A 60 -2.05 -19.81 4.37
C PRO A 60 -1.28 -18.53 4.75
N ASP A 61 0.04 -18.62 4.97
CA ASP A 61 0.85 -17.48 5.41
C ASP A 61 1.14 -16.51 4.26
N THR A 62 1.47 -17.03 3.07
CA THR A 62 1.64 -16.22 1.85
C THR A 62 0.30 -15.68 1.37
N ALA A 63 -0.78 -16.49 1.43
CA ALA A 63 -2.13 -15.99 1.14
C ALA A 63 -2.53 -14.82 2.06
N PHE A 64 -2.23 -14.90 3.36
CA PHE A 64 -2.45 -13.81 4.31
C PHE A 64 -1.57 -12.58 3.99
N ALA A 65 -0.30 -12.78 3.65
CA ALA A 65 0.60 -11.68 3.26
C ALA A 65 0.10 -10.93 2.01
N ILE A 66 -0.40 -11.68 1.01
CA ILE A 66 -1.00 -11.10 -0.21
C ILE A 66 -2.29 -10.36 0.12
N GLN A 67 -3.15 -10.91 0.97
CA GLN A 67 -4.36 -10.23 1.43
C GLN A 67 -4.04 -8.92 2.16
N GLY A 68 -2.97 -8.90 2.97
CA GLY A 68 -2.47 -7.69 3.62
C GLY A 68 -2.02 -6.64 2.60
N LYS A 69 -1.24 -7.02 1.58
CA LYS A 69 -0.80 -6.10 0.53
C LYS A 69 -1.93 -5.64 -0.40
N LEU A 70 -2.95 -6.46 -0.65
CA LEU A 70 -4.16 -6.04 -1.36
C LEU A 70 -4.92 -4.97 -0.57
N VAL A 71 -5.02 -5.12 0.74
CA VAL A 71 -5.61 -4.11 1.63
C VAL A 71 -4.80 -2.82 1.63
N ASP A 72 -3.47 -2.88 1.71
CA ASP A 72 -2.61 -1.69 1.54
C ASP A 72 -2.90 -0.94 0.24
N VAL A 73 -2.95 -1.66 -0.90
CA VAL A 73 -3.17 -1.06 -2.22
C VAL A 73 -4.58 -0.48 -2.34
N ASP A 74 -5.61 -1.20 -1.87
CA ASP A 74 -7.00 -0.71 -1.85
C ASP A 74 -7.14 0.55 -0.98
N THR A 75 -6.51 0.61 0.20
CA THR A 75 -6.50 1.78 1.08
C THR A 75 -5.81 2.99 0.43
N ALA A 76 -4.64 2.77 -0.20
CA ALA A 76 -3.92 3.83 -0.90
C ALA A 76 -4.70 4.39 -2.10
N LEU A 77 -5.41 3.53 -2.85
CA LEU A 77 -6.32 3.95 -3.91
C LEU A 77 -7.51 4.75 -3.35
N ALA A 78 -8.15 4.26 -2.28
CA ALA A 78 -9.28 4.93 -1.65
C ALA A 78 -8.95 6.34 -1.14
N PHE A 79 -7.72 6.59 -0.67
CA PHE A 79 -7.31 7.96 -0.29
C PHE A 79 -7.13 8.89 -1.49
N ARG A 80 -6.56 8.41 -2.61
CA ARG A 80 -6.49 9.19 -3.86
C ARG A 80 -7.91 9.54 -4.35
N GLU A 81 -8.83 8.60 -4.25
CA GLU A 81 -10.24 8.79 -4.63
C GLU A 81 -11.01 9.73 -3.70
N TYR A 82 -10.77 9.66 -2.39
CA TYR A 82 -11.35 10.59 -1.44
C TYR A 82 -10.89 12.03 -1.70
N ALA A 83 -9.58 12.24 -1.89
CA ALA A 83 -9.04 13.56 -2.24
C ALA A 83 -9.63 14.11 -3.54
N ARG A 84 -9.83 13.25 -4.56
CA ARG A 84 -10.50 13.63 -5.81
C ARG A 84 -11.94 14.08 -5.56
N SER A 85 -12.73 13.28 -4.84
CA SER A 85 -14.13 13.60 -4.55
C SER A 85 -14.30 14.87 -3.70
N LEU A 86 -13.36 15.15 -2.80
CA LEU A 86 -13.32 16.41 -2.04
C LEU A 86 -13.06 17.61 -2.95
N ARG A 87 -12.12 17.52 -3.92
CA ARG A 87 -11.90 18.59 -4.91
C ARG A 87 -13.14 18.86 -5.77
N GLU A 88 -13.77 17.80 -6.26
CA GLU A 88 -15.02 17.89 -7.03
C GLU A 88 -16.15 18.55 -6.20
N SER A 89 -16.12 18.35 -4.88
CA SER A 89 -17.02 18.98 -3.91
C SER A 89 -16.54 20.36 -3.42
N THR A 90 -15.52 20.96 -4.04
CA THR A 90 -14.89 22.26 -3.70
C THR A 90 -14.19 22.35 -2.32
N GLN A 91 -14.01 21.22 -1.63
CA GLN A 91 -13.29 21.10 -0.34
C GLN A 91 -11.77 20.96 -0.59
N VAL A 92 -11.14 22.03 -1.09
CA VAL A 92 -9.76 22.01 -1.59
C VAL A 92 -8.72 21.79 -0.49
N SER A 93 -8.92 22.36 0.70
CA SER A 93 -8.00 22.24 1.84
C SER A 93 -7.99 20.82 2.40
N GLU A 94 -9.17 20.24 2.56
CA GLU A 94 -9.41 18.88 3.02
C GLU A 94 -8.84 17.88 2.01
N ALA A 95 -9.04 18.11 0.71
CA ALA A 95 -8.45 17.29 -0.34
C ALA A 95 -6.92 17.25 -0.25
N ALA A 96 -6.26 18.41 -0.06
CA ALA A 96 -4.80 18.48 0.06
C ALA A 96 -4.27 17.71 1.29
N ALA A 97 -4.98 17.76 2.43
CA ALA A 97 -4.63 16.97 3.60
C ALA A 97 -4.75 15.45 3.34
N VAL A 98 -5.81 15.03 2.63
CA VAL A 98 -6.00 13.61 2.25
C VAL A 98 -4.95 13.15 1.22
N GLU A 99 -4.51 13.99 0.30
CA GLU A 99 -3.39 13.67 -0.61
C GLU A 99 -2.07 13.48 0.13
N GLU A 100 -1.82 14.29 1.16
CA GLU A 100 -0.65 14.10 2.02
C GLU A 100 -0.74 12.77 2.76
N HIS A 101 -1.91 12.41 3.30
CA HIS A 101 -2.15 11.10 3.91
C HIS A 101 -1.94 9.97 2.89
N ALA A 102 -2.45 10.08 1.66
CA ALA A 102 -2.23 9.11 0.58
C ALA A 102 -0.73 8.93 0.27
N THR A 103 0.02 10.03 0.20
CA THR A 103 1.46 10.04 -0.10
C THR A 103 2.28 9.40 1.03
N ARG A 104 2.01 9.79 2.30
CA ARG A 104 2.65 9.18 3.48
C ARG A 104 2.31 7.69 3.59
N TYR A 105 1.05 7.32 3.36
CA TYR A 105 0.61 5.92 3.38
C TYR A 105 1.34 5.07 2.34
N ALA A 106 1.34 5.51 1.06
CA ALA A 106 2.03 4.78 0.01
C ALA A 106 3.54 4.62 0.29
N ARG A 107 4.20 5.66 0.82
CA ARG A 107 5.61 5.58 1.21
C ARG A 107 5.86 4.61 2.36
N ALA A 108 4.97 4.52 3.34
CA ALA A 108 5.09 3.56 4.45
C ALA A 108 4.81 2.12 3.98
N SER A 109 3.75 1.89 3.19
CA SER A 109 3.34 0.55 2.76
C SER A 109 4.19 -0.04 1.62
N PHE A 110 4.83 0.79 0.79
CA PHE A 110 5.55 0.33 -0.41
C PHE A 110 6.98 0.89 -0.53
N GLY A 111 7.25 2.10 -0.05
CA GLY A 111 8.53 2.82 -0.24
C GLY A 111 9.52 2.74 0.93
N GLY A 112 9.40 1.75 1.82
CA GLY A 112 10.37 1.51 2.90
C GLY A 112 10.43 2.58 4.01
N GLY A 113 9.31 3.25 4.31
CA GLY A 113 9.22 4.20 5.43
C GLY A 113 9.35 3.56 6.83
N ASP A 114 9.47 4.39 7.86
CA ASP A 114 9.58 3.98 9.27
C ASP A 114 8.28 3.42 9.89
N GLY A 115 7.20 3.37 9.11
CA GLY A 115 5.89 2.88 9.52
C GLY A 115 5.04 3.88 10.33
N TYR A 116 5.58 5.04 10.71
CA TYR A 116 4.81 6.03 11.46
C TYR A 116 4.02 6.97 10.53
N LEU A 117 2.71 6.78 10.49
CA LEU A 117 1.82 7.56 9.61
C LEU A 117 1.42 8.92 10.20
N GLY A 118 1.30 9.01 11.53
CA GLY A 118 0.72 10.16 12.23
C GLY A 118 -0.81 10.30 12.12
N PHE A 119 -1.49 9.30 11.55
CA PHE A 119 -2.95 9.19 11.47
C PHE A 119 -3.36 7.70 11.47
N ASN A 120 -4.65 7.40 11.72
CA ASN A 120 -5.20 6.04 11.57
C ASN A 120 -5.86 5.89 10.19
N PRO A 121 -5.37 5.00 9.31
CA PRO A 121 -5.95 4.78 7.99
C PRO A 121 -7.43 4.36 8.01
N ALA A 122 -7.85 3.57 9.00
CA ALA A 122 -9.24 3.14 9.13
C ALA A 122 -10.20 4.31 9.33
N GLU A 123 -9.79 5.33 10.10
CA GLU A 123 -10.60 6.54 10.32
C GLU A 123 -10.70 7.40 9.06
N VAL A 124 -9.62 7.52 8.28
CA VAL A 124 -9.66 8.23 6.99
C VAL A 124 -10.61 7.53 6.00
N LEU A 125 -10.67 6.19 6.01
CA LEU A 125 -11.67 5.44 5.24
C LEU A 125 -13.10 5.70 5.75
N LYS A 126 -13.35 5.71 7.07
CA LYS A 126 -14.67 6.03 7.66
C LYS A 126 -15.13 7.45 7.33
N LEU A 127 -14.21 8.41 7.27
CA LEU A 127 -14.47 9.77 6.79
C LEU A 127 -14.86 9.78 5.30
N TYR A 128 -14.13 9.05 4.45
CA TYR A 128 -14.48 8.91 3.03
C TYR A 128 -15.85 8.26 2.83
N ALA A 129 -16.16 7.17 3.54
CA ALA A 129 -17.49 6.56 3.51
C ALA A 129 -18.59 7.55 3.94
N THR A 130 -18.32 8.39 4.94
CA THR A 130 -19.26 9.43 5.40
C THR A 130 -19.49 10.50 4.34
N HIS A 131 -18.43 10.97 3.67
CA HIS A 131 -18.51 11.86 2.51
C HIS A 131 -19.28 11.24 1.34
N LEU A 132 -19.03 9.96 1.02
CA LEU A 132 -19.78 9.25 -0.02
C LEU A 132 -21.28 9.14 0.30
N ARG A 133 -21.67 8.99 1.57
CA ARG A 133 -23.09 9.04 1.97
C ARG A 133 -23.69 10.44 1.79
N SER A 134 -22.95 11.52 2.10
CA SER A 134 -23.47 12.89 1.98
C SER A 134 -23.69 13.32 0.52
N VAL A 135 -22.89 12.82 -0.42
CA VAL A 135 -23.06 13.04 -1.87
C VAL A 135 -23.98 12.02 -2.56
N GLY A 136 -24.61 11.12 -1.80
CA GLY A 136 -25.61 10.16 -2.30
C GLY A 136 -25.07 8.80 -2.79
N SER A 137 -23.75 8.59 -2.77
CA SER A 137 -23.07 7.36 -3.20
C SER A 137 -23.10 6.24 -2.13
N ALA A 138 -24.29 5.93 -1.60
CA ALA A 138 -24.46 5.00 -0.47
C ALA A 138 -23.88 3.59 -0.72
N GLY A 139 -24.00 3.07 -1.94
CA GLY A 139 -23.44 1.75 -2.32
C GLY A 139 -21.92 1.74 -2.43
N GLU A 140 -21.28 2.90 -2.61
CA GLU A 140 -19.82 3.02 -2.58
C GLU A 140 -19.32 3.23 -1.15
N ALA A 141 -20.03 4.04 -0.35
CA ALA A 141 -19.75 4.20 1.07
C ALA A 141 -19.65 2.86 1.80
N ALA A 142 -20.62 1.95 1.57
CA ALA A 142 -20.61 0.61 2.16
C ALA A 142 -19.37 -0.22 1.80
N ARG A 143 -18.81 -0.07 0.58
CA ARG A 143 -17.57 -0.74 0.18
C ARG A 143 -16.34 -0.16 0.90
N ILE A 144 -16.36 1.14 1.17
CA ILE A 144 -15.29 1.83 1.92
C ILE A 144 -15.37 1.51 3.42
N ASP A 145 -16.57 1.36 4.00
CA ASP A 145 -16.75 0.83 5.35
C ASP A 145 -16.17 -0.59 5.46
N GLU A 146 -16.52 -1.49 4.53
CA GLU A 146 -16.00 -2.86 4.51
C GLU A 146 -14.46 -2.88 4.38
N LEU A 147 -13.88 -2.00 3.55
CA LEU A 147 -12.44 -1.84 3.43
C LEU A 147 -11.80 -1.37 4.75
N SER A 148 -12.45 -0.47 5.50
CA SER A 148 -11.99 -0.01 6.82
C SER A 148 -11.98 -1.15 7.84
N GLU A 149 -13.07 -1.91 7.94
CA GLU A 149 -13.13 -3.09 8.81
C GLU A 149 -12.13 -4.18 8.40
N ARG A 150 -11.88 -4.34 7.09
CA ARG A 150 -10.91 -5.30 6.56
C ARG A 150 -9.48 -4.86 6.88
N TYR A 151 -9.19 -3.55 6.82
CA TYR A 151 -7.93 -2.97 7.26
C TYR A 151 -7.67 -3.24 8.75
N GLU A 152 -8.62 -2.90 9.63
CA GLU A 152 -8.48 -3.10 11.07
C GLU A 152 -8.25 -4.59 11.42
N ARG A 153 -9.01 -5.51 10.80
CA ARG A 153 -8.85 -6.95 10.99
C ARG A 153 -7.48 -7.47 10.55
N ILE A 154 -6.98 -7.03 9.38
CA ILE A 154 -5.66 -7.43 8.88
C ILE A 154 -4.56 -6.94 9.81
N GLN A 155 -4.59 -5.68 10.26
CA GLN A 155 -3.54 -5.15 11.12
C GLN A 155 -3.56 -5.78 12.53
N ALA A 156 -4.74 -6.06 13.08
CA ALA A 156 -4.87 -6.78 14.35
C ALA A 156 -4.32 -8.22 14.25
N GLU A 157 -4.58 -8.93 13.15
CA GLU A 157 -4.05 -10.28 12.91
C GLU A 157 -2.54 -10.26 12.63
N HIS A 158 -2.04 -9.26 11.89
CA HIS A 158 -0.60 -9.09 11.65
C HIS A 158 0.16 -8.89 12.98
N PHE A 159 -0.35 -8.01 13.85
CA PHE A 159 0.21 -7.77 15.18
C PHE A 159 0.15 -9.03 16.08
N ARG A 160 -0.97 -9.77 16.05
CA ARG A 160 -1.11 -11.06 16.76
C ARG A 160 -0.04 -12.07 16.32
N ARG A 161 0.18 -12.21 15.01
CA ARG A 161 1.20 -13.12 14.44
C ARG A 161 2.62 -12.70 14.80
N LEU A 162 2.91 -11.40 14.83
CA LEU A 162 4.20 -10.89 15.31
C LEU A 162 4.45 -11.25 16.77
N GLN A 163 3.46 -11.09 17.66
CA GLN A 163 3.59 -11.47 19.07
C GLN A 163 3.80 -12.98 19.26
N GLN A 164 3.18 -13.83 18.43
CA GLN A 164 3.35 -15.28 18.50
C GLN A 164 4.76 -15.72 18.07
N ARG A 165 5.40 -15.02 17.12
CA ARG A 165 6.77 -15.30 16.67
C ARG A 165 7.87 -14.83 17.64
N GLN A 166 7.51 -14.09 18.69
CA GLN A 166 8.43 -13.58 19.73
C GLN A 166 8.37 -14.37 21.04
N ARG A 167 7.64 -15.49 21.07
CA ARG A 167 7.49 -16.40 22.22
C ARG A 167 8.12 -17.76 21.93
#